data_AF-A0AAD3W632-F1
#
_entry.id   AF-A0AAD3W632-F1
#
_cell.length_a   1.000
_cell.length_b   1.000
_cell.length_c   1.000
_cell.angle_alpha   90.00
_cell.angle_beta   90.00
_cell.angle_gamma   90.00
#
_symmetry.space_group_name_H-M   'P 1'
#
loop_
_entity.id
_entity.type
_entity.pdbx_description
1 polymer ?
#
loop_
_entity_poly.entity_id
_entity_poly.type
_entity_poly.pdbx_seq_one_letter_code
_entity_poly.pdbx_strand_id
1 'polypeptide(L)'
;MSIGPRASRKKRRPGLIWPILFLSLISVGVAIALPSFLYVEKPPASRPDLIFRGEKQGFPVVIERGEAYVPFRFVKEKIDPNAFWDETGTVVVTTKDKVVKLKTDSLTAHVNQNPVDLKVPVVLENGEPYIPSSVLETLYPLSASYYPDEGVFIARPRDEVSLVGISDSEVVVRVSPSILARRTGVAPLGTEFHIHTVEGGWLRVDTNEGLVGWVSARDIARTEKRAPSYSPPKDYTPKPLGSRKIALVWEQVEKHNPDTSKIGDMPGLNVISPTWFRLGEK
;
A
#
# COMPACT_ATOMS: atom_id res chain seq x y z
N MET A 1 21.19 -74.86 63.13
CA MET A 1 21.57 -73.63 62.38
C MET A 1 20.57 -73.44 61.25
N SER A 2 19.70 -72.44 61.38
CA SER A 2 18.59 -72.17 60.46
C SER A 2 19.04 -71.20 59.37
N ILE A 3 18.98 -71.60 58.11
CA ILE A 3 19.23 -70.74 56.95
C ILE A 3 17.88 -70.14 56.54
N GLY A 4 17.67 -68.85 56.85
CA GLY A 4 16.46 -68.11 56.48
C GLY A 4 16.34 -67.88 54.96
N PRO A 5 15.12 -67.71 54.43
CA PRO A 5 14.90 -67.65 52.99
C PRO A 5 15.44 -66.34 52.39
N ARG A 6 16.14 -66.46 51.27
CA ARG A 6 16.64 -65.33 50.46
C ARG A 6 15.47 -64.47 49.98
N ALA A 7 15.44 -63.20 50.38
CA ALA A 7 14.46 -62.24 49.91
C ALA A 7 14.58 -62.03 48.39
N SER A 8 13.52 -62.40 47.65
CA SER A 8 13.38 -62.12 46.22
C SER A 8 13.26 -60.61 46.00
N ARG A 9 14.31 -59.98 45.45
CA ARG A 9 14.33 -58.57 45.05
C ARG A 9 13.41 -58.39 43.85
N LYS A 10 12.15 -58.00 44.10
CA LYS A 10 11.16 -57.67 43.06
C LYS A 10 11.73 -56.53 42.20
N LYS A 11 12.18 -56.84 40.97
CA LYS A 11 12.61 -55.82 39.99
C LYS A 11 11.43 -54.88 39.75
N ARG A 12 11.50 -53.64 40.27
CA ARG A 12 10.56 -52.57 39.94
C ARG A 12 10.66 -52.37 38.42
N ARG A 13 9.61 -52.72 37.67
CA ARG A 13 9.52 -52.37 36.25
C ARG A 13 9.66 -50.85 36.16
N PRO A 14 10.52 -50.29 35.29
CA PRO A 14 10.60 -48.85 35.15
C PRO A 14 9.20 -48.34 34.78
N GLY A 15 8.69 -47.38 35.55
CA GLY A 15 7.33 -46.89 35.39
C GLY A 15 7.15 -46.33 33.98
N LEU A 16 6.09 -46.75 33.29
CA LEU A 16 5.73 -46.36 31.92
C LEU A 16 5.51 -44.83 31.76
N ILE A 17 5.53 -44.07 32.86
CA ILE A 17 5.26 -42.63 32.93
C ILE A 17 6.37 -41.80 32.26
N TRP A 18 7.64 -42.14 32.48
CA TRP A 18 8.77 -41.39 31.90
C TRP A 18 8.84 -41.43 30.37
N PRO A 19 8.68 -42.58 29.68
CA PRO A 19 8.63 -42.59 28.22
C PRO A 19 7.40 -41.87 27.66
N ILE A 20 6.26 -41.89 28.37
CA ILE A 20 5.06 -41.14 27.97
C ILE A 20 5.28 -39.63 28.08
N LEU A 21 5.87 -39.15 29.18
CA LEU A 21 6.22 -37.73 29.35
C LEU A 21 7.23 -37.27 28.30
N PHE A 22 8.22 -38.11 27.98
CA PHE A 22 9.20 -37.83 26.94
C PHE A 22 8.56 -37.75 25.55
N LEU A 23 7.68 -38.70 25.19
CA LEU A 23 6.92 -38.65 23.94
C LEU A 23 5.99 -37.44 23.86
N SER A 24 5.36 -37.06 24.97
CA SER A 24 4.55 -35.84 25.05
C SER A 24 5.39 -34.59 24.79
N LEU A 25 6.60 -34.51 25.34
CA LEU A 25 7.50 -33.37 25.13
C LEU A 25 7.94 -33.28 23.66
N ILE A 26 8.26 -34.42 23.04
CA ILE A 26 8.58 -34.47 21.60
C ILE A 26 7.39 -34.02 20.77
N SER A 27 6.18 -34.52 21.07
CA SER A 27 4.97 -34.13 20.34
C SER A 27 4.70 -32.63 20.42
N VAL A 28 4.91 -32.01 21.60
CA VAL A 28 4.79 -30.55 21.77
C VAL A 28 5.87 -29.82 20.96
N GLY A 29 7.12 -30.29 21.00
CA GLY A 29 8.20 -29.71 20.21
C GLY A 29 7.93 -29.77 18.70
N VAL A 30 7.43 -30.90 18.21
CA VAL A 30 7.00 -31.07 16.80
C VAL A 30 5.85 -30.12 16.48
N ALA A 31 4.83 -30.03 17.33
CA ALA A 31 3.69 -29.13 17.11
C ALA A 31 4.13 -27.65 17.00
N ILE A 32 5.13 -27.25 17.79
CA ILE A 32 5.69 -25.88 17.76
C ILE A 32 6.54 -25.65 16.50
N ALA A 33 7.30 -26.66 16.04
CA ALA A 33 8.20 -26.53 14.90
C ALA A 33 7.52 -26.74 13.54
N LEU A 34 6.44 -27.53 13.49
CA LEU A 34 5.75 -27.91 12.26
C LEU A 34 5.33 -26.72 11.38
N PRO A 35 4.78 -25.61 11.93
CA PRO A 35 4.40 -24.45 11.13
C PRO A 35 5.55 -23.88 10.31
N SER A 36 6.80 -23.96 10.78
CA SER A 36 7.97 -23.41 10.07
C SER A 36 8.26 -24.06 8.72
N PHE A 37 7.69 -25.25 8.46
CA PHE A 37 7.81 -25.99 7.21
C PHE A 37 6.61 -25.79 6.27
N LEU A 38 5.52 -25.20 6.76
CA LEU A 38 4.29 -25.02 6.01
C LEU A 38 4.28 -23.67 5.30
N TYR A 39 3.69 -23.65 4.11
CA TYR A 39 3.42 -22.44 3.35
C TYR A 39 2.05 -21.88 3.74
N VAL A 40 1.88 -20.57 3.59
CA VAL A 40 0.58 -19.92 3.75
C VAL A 40 -0.20 -20.03 2.45
N GLU A 41 -1.51 -20.24 2.59
CA GLU A 41 -2.43 -20.28 1.46
C GLU A 41 -2.48 -18.91 0.79
N LYS A 42 -2.33 -18.92 -0.54
CA LYS A 42 -2.41 -17.72 -1.36
C LYS A 42 -3.88 -17.34 -1.57
N PRO A 43 -4.24 -16.06 -1.53
CA PRO A 43 -5.59 -15.64 -1.85
C PRO A 43 -5.90 -15.91 -3.33
N PRO A 44 -7.18 -15.99 -3.71
CA PRO A 44 -7.55 -16.25 -5.10
C PRO A 44 -7.11 -15.10 -6.00
N ALA A 45 -6.71 -15.39 -7.24
CA ALA A 45 -6.22 -14.40 -8.19
C ALA A 45 -7.21 -13.23 -8.43
N SER A 46 -8.52 -13.49 -8.33
CA SER A 46 -9.56 -12.45 -8.46
C SER A 46 -9.63 -11.49 -7.27
N ARG A 47 -9.05 -11.86 -6.12
CA ARG A 47 -9.05 -11.10 -4.86
C ARG A 47 -7.66 -11.10 -4.20
N PRO A 48 -6.66 -10.48 -4.82
CA PRO A 48 -5.34 -10.45 -4.23
C PRO A 48 -5.32 -9.59 -2.97
N ASP A 49 -4.40 -9.93 -2.07
CA ASP A 49 -4.14 -9.15 -0.88
C ASP A 49 -3.51 -7.81 -1.26
N LEU A 50 -4.06 -6.71 -0.76
CA LEU A 50 -3.50 -5.38 -0.91
C LEU A 50 -2.34 -5.19 0.07
N ILE A 51 -1.14 -4.95 -0.44
CA ILE A 51 0.07 -4.73 0.33
C ILE A 51 0.51 -3.28 0.19
N PHE A 52 0.72 -2.61 1.32
CA PHE A 52 1.26 -1.25 1.37
C PHE A 52 2.29 -1.17 2.49
N ARG A 53 3.49 -0.66 2.18
CA ARG A 53 4.64 -0.63 3.11
C ARG A 53 4.96 -1.99 3.75
N GLY A 54 4.86 -3.06 2.95
CA GLY A 54 5.06 -4.43 3.42
C GLY A 54 3.97 -4.96 4.36
N GLU A 55 2.88 -4.23 4.57
CA GLU A 55 1.76 -4.67 5.41
C GLU A 55 0.55 -5.05 4.56
N LYS A 56 -0.05 -6.20 4.89
CA LYS A 56 -1.36 -6.58 4.37
C LYS A 56 -2.44 -5.64 4.91
N GLN A 57 -3.16 -4.99 4.00
CA GLN A 57 -4.29 -4.13 4.33
C GLN A 57 -5.56 -4.97 4.55
N GLY A 58 -6.50 -4.44 5.33
CA GLY A 58 -7.76 -5.14 5.66
C GLY A 58 -8.76 -5.24 4.51
N PHE A 59 -8.44 -4.71 3.33
CA PHE A 59 -9.34 -4.61 2.18
C PHE A 59 -8.62 -5.18 0.95
N PRO A 60 -9.10 -6.30 0.36
CA PRO A 60 -8.46 -6.88 -0.82
C PRO A 60 -8.72 -6.03 -2.06
N VAL A 61 -7.86 -6.21 -3.06
CA VAL A 61 -8.07 -5.65 -4.40
C VAL A 61 -9.07 -6.53 -5.17
N VAL A 62 -9.80 -5.94 -6.11
CA VAL A 62 -10.64 -6.68 -7.07
C VAL A 62 -9.93 -6.70 -8.41
N ILE A 63 -9.78 -7.87 -9.02
CA ILE A 63 -9.33 -7.97 -10.41
C ILE A 63 -10.54 -8.15 -11.31
N GLU A 64 -10.75 -7.20 -12.22
CA GLU A 64 -11.82 -7.26 -13.21
C GLU A 64 -11.24 -6.98 -14.61
N ARG A 65 -11.46 -7.91 -15.55
CA ARG A 65 -10.97 -7.84 -16.94
C ARG A 65 -9.46 -7.55 -17.08
N GLY A 66 -8.67 -7.99 -16.10
CA GLY A 66 -7.21 -7.81 -16.07
C GLY A 66 -6.74 -6.48 -15.48
N GLU A 67 -7.64 -5.58 -15.09
CA GLU A 67 -7.31 -4.36 -14.34
C GLU A 67 -7.49 -4.62 -12.84
N ALA A 68 -6.56 -4.09 -12.04
CA ALA A 68 -6.66 -4.11 -10.59
C ALA A 68 -7.44 -2.89 -10.08
N TYR A 69 -8.42 -3.15 -9.22
CA TYR A 69 -9.25 -2.14 -8.63
C TYR A 69 -9.02 -2.09 -7.12
N VAL A 70 -8.67 -0.89 -6.65
CA VAL A 70 -8.26 -0.64 -5.28
C VAL A 70 -9.42 0.03 -4.52
N PRO A 71 -9.76 -0.45 -3.32
CA PRO A 71 -10.86 0.13 -2.53
C PRO A 71 -10.57 1.59 -2.17
N PHE A 72 -11.57 2.46 -2.33
CA PHE A 72 -11.45 3.88 -2.00
C PHE A 72 -11.09 4.12 -0.54
N ARG A 73 -11.54 3.25 0.38
CA ARG A 73 -11.17 3.34 1.79
C ARG A 73 -9.66 3.30 1.98
N PHE A 74 -8.94 2.44 1.25
CA PHE A 74 -7.48 2.42 1.30
C PHE A 74 -6.88 3.75 0.84
N VAL A 75 -7.39 4.32 -0.25
CA VAL A 75 -6.93 5.62 -0.75
C VAL A 75 -7.16 6.69 0.32
N LYS A 76 -8.36 6.77 0.89
CA LYS A 76 -8.73 7.73 1.92
C LYS A 76 -7.87 7.61 3.19
N GLU A 77 -7.62 6.40 3.65
CA GLU A 77 -6.93 6.15 4.93
C GLU A 77 -5.40 6.20 4.82
N LYS A 78 -4.82 5.78 3.69
CA LYS A 78 -3.38 5.54 3.55
C LYS A 78 -2.67 6.46 2.58
N ILE A 79 -3.39 7.02 1.60
CA ILE A 79 -2.79 7.81 0.51
C ILE A 79 -3.19 9.28 0.61
N ASP A 80 -4.49 9.56 0.69
CA ASP A 80 -5.05 10.91 0.62
C ASP A 80 -6.29 11.06 1.51
N PRO A 81 -6.11 11.57 2.75
CA PRO A 81 -7.21 11.87 3.67
C PRO A 81 -8.20 12.91 3.16
N ASN A 82 -7.90 13.65 2.10
CA ASN A 82 -8.79 14.66 1.52
C ASN A 82 -9.57 14.13 0.31
N ALA A 83 -9.26 12.92 -0.19
CA ALA A 83 -10.00 12.31 -1.29
C ALA A 83 -11.49 12.22 -0.96
N PHE A 84 -12.35 12.53 -1.93
CA PHE A 84 -13.80 12.54 -1.74
C PHE A 84 -14.51 11.78 -2.86
N TRP A 85 -15.58 11.09 -2.50
CA TRP A 85 -16.46 10.38 -3.40
C TRP A 85 -17.90 10.80 -3.08
N ASP A 86 -18.69 11.08 -4.12
CA ASP A 86 -20.12 11.33 -4.01
C ASP A 86 -20.97 10.14 -4.47
N GLU A 87 -22.19 10.07 -3.94
CA GLU A 87 -23.18 9.04 -4.27
C GLU A 87 -23.63 9.08 -5.74
N THR A 88 -23.28 10.14 -6.49
CA THR A 88 -23.57 10.25 -7.93
C THR A 88 -22.57 9.48 -8.80
N GLY A 89 -21.63 8.75 -8.17
CA GLY A 89 -20.61 7.98 -8.87
C GLY A 89 -19.44 8.84 -9.32
N THR A 90 -19.28 10.06 -8.79
CA THR A 90 -18.14 10.91 -9.10
C THR A 90 -17.10 10.82 -7.98
N VAL A 91 -15.94 10.23 -8.26
CA VAL A 91 -14.76 10.34 -7.39
C VAL A 91 -14.01 11.60 -7.79
N VAL A 92 -13.84 12.53 -6.86
CA VAL A 92 -13.03 13.74 -7.06
C VAL A 92 -11.75 13.59 -6.26
N VAL A 93 -10.63 13.43 -6.98
CA VAL A 93 -9.30 13.46 -6.39
C VAL A 93 -8.66 14.80 -6.70
N THR A 94 -8.22 15.51 -5.67
CA THR A 94 -7.52 16.79 -5.83
C THR A 94 -6.16 16.70 -5.15
N THR A 95 -5.09 16.70 -5.94
CA THR A 95 -3.72 16.90 -5.45
C THR A 95 -3.36 18.38 -5.50
N LYS A 96 -2.16 18.74 -5.02
CA LYS A 96 -1.64 20.12 -4.99
C LYS A 96 -1.73 20.85 -6.34
N ASP A 97 -1.63 20.11 -7.43
CA ASP A 97 -1.53 20.62 -8.79
C ASP A 97 -2.51 19.97 -9.77
N LYS A 98 -3.33 18.99 -9.36
CA LYS A 98 -4.25 18.27 -10.25
C LYS A 98 -5.61 18.07 -9.59
N VAL A 99 -6.67 18.50 -10.26
CA VAL A 99 -8.03 18.02 -9.97
C VAL A 99 -8.37 16.96 -11.00
N VAL A 100 -8.86 15.81 -10.55
CA VAL A 100 -9.38 14.73 -11.40
C VAL A 100 -10.76 14.31 -10.93
N LYS A 101 -11.70 14.35 -11.85
CA LYS A 101 -13.08 13.89 -11.65
C LYS A 101 -13.27 12.60 -12.43
N LEU A 102 -13.50 11.49 -11.73
CA LEU A 102 -13.80 10.18 -12.30
C LEU A 102 -15.32 9.99 -12.18
N LYS A 103 -16.02 9.62 -13.25
CA LYS A 103 -17.44 9.25 -13.17
C LYS A 103 -17.61 7.76 -13.45
N THR A 104 -18.47 7.08 -12.69
CA THR A 104 -18.82 5.66 -12.85
C THR A 104 -19.27 5.30 -14.27
N ASP A 105 -19.87 6.23 -15.01
CA ASP A 105 -20.40 5.98 -16.37
C ASP A 105 -19.64 6.72 -17.48
N SER A 106 -18.50 7.37 -17.18
CA SER A 106 -17.75 8.18 -18.17
C SER A 106 -16.28 7.76 -18.27
N LEU A 107 -15.83 7.51 -19.50
CA LEU A 107 -14.44 7.21 -19.88
C LEU A 107 -13.56 8.49 -19.92
N THR A 108 -13.92 9.56 -19.21
CA THR A 108 -13.22 10.85 -19.29
C THR A 108 -12.91 11.40 -17.90
N ALA A 109 -11.62 11.47 -17.56
CA ALA A 109 -11.10 12.29 -16.46
C ALA A 109 -10.85 13.68 -17.01
N HIS A 110 -11.01 14.71 -16.19
CA HIS A 110 -10.44 16.01 -16.51
C HIS A 110 -9.26 16.23 -15.57
N VAL A 111 -8.02 16.31 -16.07
CA VAL A 111 -6.82 16.70 -15.29
C VAL A 111 -6.54 18.16 -15.61
N ASN A 112 -6.68 19.07 -14.65
CA ASN A 112 -6.46 20.51 -14.86
C ASN A 112 -7.24 21.08 -16.06
N GLN A 113 -8.52 20.71 -16.15
CA GLN A 113 -9.43 21.09 -17.24
C GLN A 113 -9.11 20.49 -18.62
N ASN A 114 -8.03 19.70 -18.76
CA ASN A 114 -7.76 18.93 -19.96
C ASN A 114 -8.41 17.54 -19.85
N PRO A 115 -9.21 17.11 -20.82
CA PRO A 115 -9.74 15.76 -20.85
C PRO A 115 -8.59 14.76 -21.01
N VAL A 116 -8.53 13.78 -20.11
CA VAL A 116 -7.70 12.58 -20.20
C VAL A 116 -8.67 11.43 -20.34
N ASP A 117 -8.58 10.69 -21.44
CA ASP A 117 -9.38 9.49 -21.65
C ASP A 117 -9.04 8.45 -20.58
N LEU A 118 -9.95 8.26 -19.63
CA LEU A 118 -9.92 7.15 -18.70
C LEU A 118 -10.46 5.94 -19.44
N LYS A 119 -9.65 4.91 -19.61
CA LYS A 119 -10.11 3.70 -20.29
C LYS A 119 -11.06 2.84 -19.44
N VAL A 120 -11.26 3.17 -18.16
CA VAL A 120 -11.89 2.26 -17.19
C VAL A 120 -12.77 3.02 -16.17
N PRO A 121 -14.06 2.65 -16.01
CA PRO A 121 -14.95 3.24 -15.00
C PRO A 121 -14.63 2.75 -13.58
N VAL A 122 -15.12 3.48 -12.56
CA VAL A 122 -15.10 3.05 -11.15
C VAL A 122 -16.09 1.90 -10.94
N VAL A 123 -15.71 0.85 -10.21
CA VAL A 123 -16.60 -0.27 -9.87
C VAL A 123 -17.20 -0.03 -8.49
N LEU A 124 -18.47 -0.39 -8.30
CA LEU A 124 -19.12 -0.39 -6.98
C LEU A 124 -19.27 -1.83 -6.51
N GLU A 125 -18.75 -2.13 -5.32
CA GLU A 125 -18.93 -3.42 -4.70
C GLU A 125 -19.42 -3.26 -3.26
N ASN A 126 -20.58 -3.83 -2.95
CA ASN A 126 -21.24 -3.71 -1.64
C ASN A 126 -21.40 -2.24 -1.18
N GLY A 127 -21.57 -1.31 -2.12
CA GLY A 127 -21.66 0.13 -1.85
C GLY A 127 -20.32 0.83 -1.61
N GLU A 128 -19.19 0.13 -1.69
CA GLU A 128 -17.86 0.71 -1.64
C GLU A 128 -17.32 0.95 -3.07
N PRO A 129 -16.81 2.16 -3.38
CA PRO A 129 -16.19 2.44 -4.67
C PRO A 129 -14.77 1.88 -4.75
N TYR A 130 -14.48 1.33 -5.91
CA TYR A 130 -13.22 0.68 -6.28
C TYR A 130 -12.60 1.40 -7.47
N ILE A 131 -11.40 1.94 -7.27
CA ILE A 131 -10.70 2.80 -8.22
C ILE A 131 -9.69 1.99 -9.02
N PRO A 132 -9.66 2.09 -10.36
CA PRO A 132 -8.63 1.43 -11.16
C PRO A 132 -7.22 1.85 -10.75
N SER A 133 -6.31 0.88 -10.65
CA SER A 133 -4.93 1.09 -10.23
C SER A 133 -4.18 2.08 -11.14
N SER A 134 -4.44 2.03 -12.44
CA SER A 134 -3.92 2.97 -13.45
C SER A 134 -4.27 4.43 -13.15
N VAL A 135 -5.44 4.68 -12.57
CA VAL A 135 -5.84 6.02 -12.13
C VAL A 135 -5.03 6.46 -10.93
N LEU A 136 -4.83 5.59 -9.95
CA LEU A 136 -4.03 5.91 -8.77
C LEU A 136 -2.58 6.25 -9.13
N GLU A 137 -1.96 5.54 -10.07
CA GLU A 137 -0.61 5.85 -10.56
C GLU A 137 -0.50 7.19 -11.29
N THR A 138 -1.60 7.65 -11.91
CA THR A 138 -1.67 8.94 -12.60
C THR A 138 -1.79 10.11 -11.63
N LEU A 139 -2.52 9.89 -10.53
CA LEU A 139 -2.87 10.90 -9.54
C LEU A 139 -1.77 11.06 -8.49
N TYR A 140 -1.26 9.93 -7.99
CA TYR A 140 -0.35 9.88 -6.88
C TYR A 140 1.03 9.41 -7.34
N PRO A 141 2.10 9.80 -6.64
CA PRO A 141 3.44 9.27 -6.86
C PRO A 141 3.55 7.83 -6.32
N LEU A 142 2.71 6.93 -6.82
CA LEU A 142 2.59 5.55 -6.42
C LEU A 142 2.88 4.64 -7.63
N SER A 143 3.48 3.49 -7.39
CA SER A 143 3.49 2.36 -8.31
C SER A 143 2.55 1.26 -7.79
N ALA A 144 1.82 0.65 -8.70
CA ALA A 144 0.86 -0.40 -8.46
C ALA A 144 1.27 -1.63 -9.28
N SER A 145 1.51 -2.75 -8.61
CA SER A 145 1.94 -3.98 -9.28
C SER A 145 1.16 -5.18 -8.77
N TYR A 146 0.55 -5.91 -9.70
CA TYR A 146 -0.19 -7.13 -9.41
C TYR A 146 0.66 -8.36 -9.74
N TYR A 147 0.78 -9.27 -8.77
CA TYR A 147 1.52 -10.53 -8.87
C TYR A 147 0.53 -11.70 -8.73
N PRO A 148 0.00 -12.24 -9.85
CA PRO A 148 -1.06 -13.25 -9.82
C PRO A 148 -0.61 -14.56 -9.16
N ASP A 149 0.64 -14.97 -9.39
CA ASP A 149 1.19 -16.22 -8.85
C ASP A 149 1.33 -16.19 -7.33
N GLU A 150 1.52 -15.01 -6.74
CA GLU A 150 1.60 -14.78 -5.30
C GLU A 150 0.26 -14.34 -4.70
N GLY A 151 -0.71 -13.98 -5.53
CA GLY A 151 -2.01 -13.47 -5.08
C GLY A 151 -1.88 -12.12 -4.35
N VAL A 152 -0.91 -11.28 -4.72
CA VAL A 152 -0.72 -9.98 -4.05
C VAL A 152 -0.77 -8.83 -5.04
N PHE A 153 -1.29 -7.70 -4.57
CA PHE A 153 -1.19 -6.41 -5.23
C PHE A 153 -0.37 -5.50 -4.33
N ILE A 154 0.76 -4.98 -4.83
CA ILE A 154 1.69 -4.16 -4.05
C ILE A 154 1.60 -2.71 -4.53
N ALA A 155 1.28 -1.81 -3.60
CA ALA A 155 1.32 -0.38 -3.77
C ALA A 155 2.60 0.19 -3.13
N ARG A 156 3.52 0.76 -3.92
CA ARG A 156 4.77 1.37 -3.41
C ARG A 156 4.84 2.87 -3.70
N PRO A 157 5.09 3.72 -2.69
CA PRO A 157 5.43 5.13 -2.91
C PRO A 157 6.67 5.28 -3.80
N ARG A 158 6.68 6.29 -4.68
CA ARG A 158 7.78 6.60 -5.61
C ARG A 158 8.52 7.89 -5.24
N ASP A 159 7.93 8.71 -4.40
CA ASP A 159 8.44 9.98 -3.89
C ASP A 159 9.25 9.84 -2.59
N GLU A 160 9.47 8.60 -2.13
CA GLU A 160 10.22 8.29 -0.92
C GLU A 160 11.55 7.59 -1.23
N VAL A 161 12.52 7.77 -0.33
CA VAL A 161 13.78 7.01 -0.37
C VAL A 161 13.47 5.56 -0.03
N SER A 162 13.89 4.64 -0.89
CA SER A 162 13.74 3.21 -0.66
C SER A 162 15.02 2.61 -0.06
N LEU A 163 14.87 1.72 0.91
CA LEU A 163 15.96 0.88 1.41
C LEU A 163 15.84 -0.48 0.76
N VAL A 164 16.89 -0.91 0.09
CA VAL A 164 16.93 -2.15 -0.68
C VAL A 164 17.99 -3.07 -0.09
N GLY A 165 17.67 -4.34 0.08
CA GLY A 165 18.58 -5.39 0.53
C GLY A 165 18.79 -6.44 -0.56
N ILE A 166 19.99 -6.99 -0.67
CA ILE A 166 20.28 -8.09 -1.62
C ILE A 166 20.85 -9.27 -0.84
N SER A 167 20.29 -10.47 -1.08
CA SER A 167 20.76 -11.70 -0.47
C SER A 167 21.92 -12.33 -1.26
N ASP A 168 22.81 -13.01 -0.55
CA ASP A 168 23.89 -13.85 -1.09
C ASP A 168 23.62 -15.35 -0.93
N SER A 169 22.38 -15.69 -0.56
CA SER A 169 21.86 -17.05 -0.42
C SER A 169 20.35 -17.07 -0.69
N GLU A 170 19.77 -18.28 -0.74
CA GLU A 170 18.32 -18.43 -0.72
C GLU A 170 17.74 -18.02 0.63
N VAL A 171 16.66 -17.24 0.62
CA VAL A 171 16.08 -16.67 1.84
C VAL A 171 14.64 -17.11 2.00
N VAL A 172 14.29 -17.62 3.18
CA VAL A 172 12.91 -17.98 3.50
C VAL A 172 12.17 -16.75 3.98
N VAL A 173 11.12 -16.36 3.24
CA VAL A 173 10.22 -15.26 3.60
C VAL A 173 9.09 -15.79 4.47
N ARG A 174 8.83 -15.14 5.60
CA ARG A 174 7.90 -15.63 6.64
C ARG A 174 6.75 -14.67 6.89
N VAL A 175 5.65 -15.18 7.42
CA VAL A 175 4.49 -14.33 7.75
C VAL A 175 4.65 -13.46 8.98
N SER A 176 5.57 -13.80 9.89
CA SER A 176 5.85 -13.04 11.10
C SER A 176 7.34 -13.10 11.43
N PRO A 177 7.88 -12.19 12.29
CA PRO A 177 9.30 -12.11 12.61
C PRO A 177 9.72 -13.24 13.57
N SER A 178 9.62 -14.48 13.12
CA SER A 178 9.94 -15.68 13.89
C SER A 178 10.39 -16.82 12.97
N ILE A 179 11.45 -17.54 13.35
CA ILE A 179 11.92 -18.73 12.63
C ILE A 179 10.89 -19.86 12.61
N LEU A 180 9.95 -19.85 13.56
CA LEU A 180 8.89 -20.85 13.69
C LEU A 180 7.66 -20.50 12.83
N ALA A 181 7.62 -19.30 12.26
CA ALA A 181 6.49 -18.85 11.45
C ALA A 181 6.43 -19.59 10.11
N ARG A 182 5.19 -19.77 9.63
CA ARG A 182 4.91 -20.27 8.28
C ARG A 182 5.62 -19.43 7.22
N ARG A 183 5.92 -20.08 6.11
CA ARG A 183 6.59 -19.50 4.95
C ARG A 183 5.55 -18.80 4.08
N THR A 184 5.83 -17.58 3.66
CA THR A 184 5.16 -17.02 2.48
C THR A 184 5.76 -17.66 1.23
N GLY A 185 7.09 -17.73 1.17
CA GLY A 185 7.82 -18.28 0.03
C GLY A 185 9.32 -18.43 0.31
N VAL A 186 10.06 -18.84 -0.71
CA VAL A 186 11.52 -18.88 -0.68
C VAL A 186 12.02 -18.05 -1.85
N ALA A 187 12.82 -17.05 -1.53
CA ALA A 187 13.44 -16.16 -2.50
C ALA A 187 14.81 -16.73 -2.94
N PRO A 188 15.11 -16.77 -4.25
CA PRO A 188 16.38 -17.28 -4.74
C PRO A 188 17.57 -16.41 -4.34
N LEU A 189 18.78 -16.96 -4.53
CA LEU A 189 20.04 -16.21 -4.42
C LEU A 189 20.00 -14.93 -5.27
N GLY A 190 20.47 -13.82 -4.72
CA GLY A 190 20.58 -12.54 -5.43
C GLY A 190 19.27 -11.77 -5.51
N THR A 191 18.20 -12.22 -4.84
CA THR A 191 16.92 -11.51 -4.82
C THR A 191 17.07 -10.14 -4.18
N GLU A 192 16.42 -9.16 -4.80
CA GLU A 192 16.31 -7.80 -4.28
C GLU A 192 15.06 -7.68 -3.39
N PHE A 193 15.26 -7.19 -2.16
CA PHE A 193 14.21 -6.97 -1.17
C PHE A 193 14.04 -5.48 -0.90
N HIS A 194 12.84 -4.95 -1.06
CA HIS A 194 12.50 -3.63 -0.54
C HIS A 194 12.21 -3.74 0.96
N ILE A 195 13.00 -3.07 1.77
CA ILE A 195 12.90 -3.10 3.24
C ILE A 195 12.01 -1.95 3.71
N HIS A 196 10.90 -2.31 4.36
CA HIS A 196 9.90 -1.36 4.88
C HIS A 196 10.05 -1.07 6.36
N THR A 197 10.45 -2.08 7.14
CA THR A 197 10.59 -1.96 8.60
C THR A 197 11.69 -2.87 9.11
N VAL A 198 12.41 -2.41 10.13
CA VAL A 198 13.45 -3.18 10.82
C VAL A 198 13.02 -3.32 12.28
N GLU A 199 12.82 -4.55 12.75
CA GLU A 199 12.35 -4.83 14.10
C GLU A 199 13.00 -6.11 14.65
N GLY A 200 13.69 -6.03 15.79
CA GLY A 200 14.18 -7.22 16.50
C GLY A 200 15.10 -8.14 15.68
N GLY A 201 15.86 -7.60 14.72
CA GLY A 201 16.72 -8.40 13.83
C GLY A 201 15.98 -9.03 12.64
N TRP A 202 14.71 -8.65 12.43
CA TRP A 202 13.90 -9.00 11.28
C TRP A 202 13.64 -7.79 10.42
N LEU A 203 13.50 -8.04 9.12
CA LEU A 203 13.18 -7.04 8.11
C LEU A 203 11.84 -7.40 7.51
N ARG A 204 10.90 -6.45 7.54
CA ARG A 204 9.66 -6.55 6.77
C ARG A 204 9.95 -6.11 5.35
N VAL A 205 9.65 -6.98 4.39
CA VAL A 205 10.09 -6.83 3.01
C VAL A 205 9.01 -7.16 2.00
N ASP A 206 9.17 -6.62 0.80
CA ASP A 206 8.58 -7.18 -0.42
C ASP A 206 9.64 -7.34 -1.53
N THR A 207 9.36 -8.18 -2.53
CA THR A 207 10.26 -8.41 -3.68
C THR A 207 9.61 -8.02 -5.01
N ASN A 208 10.39 -8.01 -6.09
CA ASN A 208 9.90 -7.73 -7.45
C ASN A 208 9.13 -8.90 -8.08
N GLU A 209 8.99 -10.00 -7.35
CA GLU A 209 8.26 -11.21 -7.73
C GLU A 209 6.99 -11.39 -6.88
N GLY A 210 6.69 -10.44 -6.00
CA GLY A 210 5.47 -10.47 -5.17
C GLY A 210 5.61 -11.23 -3.85
N LEU A 211 6.82 -11.66 -3.46
CA LEU A 211 7.00 -12.25 -2.13
C LEU A 211 6.95 -11.14 -1.07
N VAL A 212 6.10 -11.33 -0.05
CA VAL A 212 5.87 -10.35 1.01
C VAL A 212 5.95 -11.03 2.38
N GLY A 213 6.66 -10.40 3.32
CA GLY A 213 6.72 -10.90 4.68
C GLY A 213 7.96 -10.44 5.43
N TRP A 214 8.52 -11.34 6.23
CA TRP A 214 9.63 -11.11 7.14
C TRP A 214 10.81 -12.00 6.78
N VAL A 215 12.00 -11.41 6.77
CA VAL A 215 13.29 -12.10 6.58
C VAL A 215 14.24 -11.75 7.72
N SER A 216 15.20 -12.62 8.02
CA SER A 216 16.22 -12.26 9.01
C SER A 216 17.15 -11.21 8.42
N ALA A 217 17.51 -10.20 9.20
CA ALA A 217 18.51 -9.22 8.79
C ALA A 217 19.88 -9.86 8.50
N ARG A 218 20.14 -11.06 9.03
CA ARG A 218 21.37 -11.83 8.80
C ARG A 218 21.43 -12.47 7.41
N ASP A 219 20.28 -12.64 6.76
CA ASP A 219 20.17 -13.26 5.44
C ASP A 219 20.34 -12.21 4.31
N ILE A 220 20.48 -10.94 4.66
CA ILE A 220 20.70 -9.82 3.74
C ILE A 220 22.17 -9.40 3.80
N ALA A 221 22.90 -9.64 2.72
CA ALA A 221 24.34 -9.42 2.66
C ALA A 221 24.71 -7.93 2.50
N ARG A 222 23.92 -7.18 1.74
CA ARG A 222 24.15 -5.76 1.49
C ARG A 222 22.85 -4.98 1.47
N THR A 223 22.90 -3.73 1.92
CA THR A 223 21.79 -2.79 1.81
C THR A 223 22.22 -1.51 1.11
N GLU A 224 21.29 -0.92 0.36
CA GLU A 224 21.48 0.29 -0.42
C GLU A 224 20.29 1.22 -0.23
N LYS A 225 20.54 2.52 -0.08
CA LYS A 225 19.49 3.54 -0.14
C LYS A 225 19.36 4.04 -1.57
N ARG A 226 18.18 3.89 -2.16
CA ARG A 226 17.87 4.33 -3.51
C ARG A 226 17.00 5.59 -3.45
N ALA A 227 17.39 6.60 -4.22
CA ALA A 227 16.67 7.87 -4.29
C ALA A 227 15.23 7.66 -4.81
N PRO A 228 14.30 8.58 -4.49
CA PRO A 228 12.95 8.56 -5.04
C PRO A 228 12.98 8.49 -6.57
N SER A 229 12.12 7.64 -7.15
CA SER A 229 11.96 7.54 -8.61
C SER A 229 11.05 8.63 -9.18
N TYR A 230 10.27 9.29 -8.32
CA TYR A 230 9.42 10.41 -8.66
C TYR A 230 9.93 11.68 -7.98
N SER A 231 10.09 12.74 -8.77
CA SER A 231 10.34 14.09 -8.26
C SER A 231 9.09 14.94 -8.50
N PRO A 232 8.48 15.53 -7.46
CA PRO A 232 7.33 16.39 -7.65
C PRO A 232 7.69 17.58 -8.55
N PRO A 233 6.78 18.03 -9.43
CA PRO A 233 6.99 19.24 -10.19
C PRO A 233 7.31 20.39 -9.23
N LYS A 234 8.28 21.24 -9.61
CA LYS A 234 8.64 22.41 -8.80
C LYS A 234 7.41 23.25 -8.56
N ASP A 235 7.25 23.71 -7.33
CA ASP A 235 6.19 24.64 -6.97
C ASP A 235 6.20 25.81 -7.95
N TYR A 236 5.04 26.07 -8.56
CA TYR A 236 4.87 27.23 -9.40
C TYR A 236 5.07 28.47 -8.52
N THR A 237 6.24 29.07 -8.66
CA THR A 237 6.50 30.39 -8.11
C THR A 237 6.08 31.37 -9.20
N PRO A 238 4.91 32.03 -9.10
CA PRO A 238 4.53 33.03 -10.08
C PRO A 238 5.65 34.06 -10.20
N LYS A 239 6.03 34.41 -11.43
CA LYS A 239 6.96 35.52 -11.64
C LYS A 239 6.35 36.76 -10.96
N PRO A 240 7.09 37.46 -10.09
CA PRO A 240 6.60 38.71 -9.53
C PRO A 240 6.23 39.66 -10.68
N LEU A 241 5.12 40.38 -10.54
CA LEU A 241 4.61 41.37 -11.51
C LEU A 241 5.51 42.63 -11.62
N GLY A 242 6.81 42.50 -11.40
CA GLY A 242 7.76 43.60 -11.24
C GLY A 242 7.81 44.15 -9.81
N SER A 243 8.26 45.40 -9.65
CA SER A 243 8.41 46.10 -8.37
C SER A 243 7.13 46.76 -7.84
N ARG A 244 5.99 46.58 -8.51
CA ARG A 244 4.70 47.19 -8.11
C ARG A 244 4.00 46.34 -7.05
N LYS A 245 3.44 46.99 -6.03
CA LYS A 245 2.54 46.35 -5.05
C LYS A 245 1.32 45.79 -5.77
N ILE A 246 0.82 44.64 -5.34
CA ILE A 246 -0.43 44.07 -5.86
C ILE A 246 -1.61 44.83 -5.22
N ALA A 247 -2.48 45.38 -6.05
CA ALA A 247 -3.78 45.91 -5.67
C ALA A 247 -4.83 45.15 -6.49
N LEU A 248 -5.64 44.37 -5.78
CA LEU A 248 -6.56 43.40 -6.35
C LEU A 248 -8.00 43.77 -6.05
N VAL A 249 -8.87 43.63 -7.03
CA VAL A 249 -10.33 43.66 -6.86
C VAL A 249 -10.95 42.38 -7.40
N TRP A 250 -12.02 41.94 -6.75
CA TRP A 250 -12.86 40.84 -7.21
C TRP A 250 -14.03 41.41 -8.01
N GLU A 251 -14.19 40.93 -9.24
CA GLU A 251 -15.35 41.24 -10.08
C GLU A 251 -16.34 40.08 -9.97
N GLN A 252 -17.59 40.39 -9.60
CA GLN A 252 -18.63 39.37 -9.47
C GLN A 252 -19.15 38.99 -10.85
N VAL A 253 -19.04 37.71 -11.20
CA VAL A 253 -19.55 37.19 -12.46
C VAL A 253 -20.93 36.56 -12.25
N GLU A 254 -21.97 37.13 -12.88
CA GLU A 254 -23.33 36.61 -12.76
C GLU A 254 -23.70 35.58 -13.84
N LYS A 255 -23.50 35.92 -15.12
CA LYS A 255 -23.95 35.09 -16.26
C LYS A 255 -22.87 34.81 -17.32
N HIS A 256 -22.02 35.79 -17.60
CA HIS A 256 -20.97 35.68 -18.61
C HIS A 256 -19.70 36.35 -18.11
N ASN A 257 -18.54 35.88 -18.57
CA ASN A 257 -17.26 36.46 -18.21
C ASN A 257 -17.26 37.95 -18.62
N PRO A 258 -17.17 38.91 -17.68
CA PRO A 258 -17.27 40.32 -17.99
C PRO A 258 -16.07 40.77 -18.82
N ASP A 259 -16.31 41.69 -19.75
CA ASP A 259 -15.26 42.29 -20.56
C ASP A 259 -14.52 43.33 -19.70
N THR A 260 -13.37 42.94 -19.16
CA THR A 260 -12.61 43.76 -18.22
C THR A 260 -12.03 45.03 -18.85
N SER A 261 -11.98 45.14 -20.18
CA SER A 261 -11.55 46.37 -20.87
C SER A 261 -12.57 47.50 -20.78
N LYS A 262 -13.82 47.20 -20.41
CA LYS A 262 -14.90 48.19 -20.22
C LYS A 262 -14.95 48.75 -18.80
N ILE A 263 -14.18 48.17 -17.89
CA ILE A 263 -14.03 48.69 -16.53
C ILE A 263 -13.21 49.98 -16.65
N GLY A 264 -13.75 51.09 -16.15
CA GLY A 264 -13.10 52.39 -16.22
C GLY A 264 -11.71 52.38 -15.57
N ASP A 265 -10.90 53.40 -15.89
CA ASP A 265 -9.52 53.47 -15.40
C ASP A 265 -9.52 53.58 -13.86
N MET A 266 -8.79 52.68 -13.19
CA MET A 266 -8.69 52.61 -11.73
C MET A 266 -7.23 52.77 -11.31
N PRO A 267 -6.76 54.02 -11.08
CA PRO A 267 -5.36 54.29 -10.78
C PRO A 267 -4.88 53.54 -9.54
N GLY A 268 -3.86 52.70 -9.71
CA GLY A 268 -3.26 51.92 -8.64
C GLY A 268 -3.76 50.48 -8.54
N LEU A 269 -4.85 50.12 -9.22
CA LEU A 269 -5.29 48.75 -9.39
C LEU A 269 -4.46 48.05 -10.48
N ASN A 270 -4.03 46.82 -10.23
CA ASN A 270 -3.25 46.05 -11.22
C ASN A 270 -3.70 44.60 -11.40
N VAL A 271 -4.63 44.10 -10.59
CA VAL A 271 -5.24 42.78 -10.76
C VAL A 271 -6.76 42.88 -10.63
N ILE A 272 -7.49 42.44 -11.67
CA ILE A 272 -8.94 42.24 -11.65
C ILE A 272 -9.19 40.75 -11.75
N SER A 273 -9.80 40.16 -10.72
CA SER A 273 -10.08 38.72 -10.65
C SER A 273 -11.57 38.44 -10.83
N PRO A 274 -12.02 37.88 -11.98
CA PRO A 274 -13.39 37.46 -12.14
C PRO A 274 -13.68 36.28 -11.23
N THR A 275 -14.71 36.39 -10.38
CA THR A 275 -15.11 35.34 -9.44
C THR A 275 -16.54 34.90 -9.67
N TRP A 276 -16.70 33.59 -9.85
CA TRP A 276 -17.99 32.92 -9.90
C TRP A 276 -18.31 32.39 -8.52
N PHE A 277 -19.12 33.12 -7.75
CA PHE A 277 -19.74 32.56 -6.55
C PHE A 277 -21.19 33.04 -6.46
N ARG A 278 -22.06 32.17 -5.94
CA ARG A 278 -23.46 32.46 -5.69
C ARG A 278 -23.72 32.26 -4.20
N LEU A 279 -24.22 33.29 -3.54
CA LEU A 279 -24.70 33.15 -2.16
C LEU A 279 -25.98 32.30 -2.18
N GLY A 280 -25.99 31.20 -1.43
CA GLY A 280 -27.20 30.41 -1.22
C GLY A 280 -28.21 31.20 -0.42
N GLU A 281 -29.49 31.14 -0.81
CA GLU A 281 -30.56 31.64 0.04
C GLU A 281 -30.65 30.78 1.30
N LYS A 282 -30.84 31.43 2.45
CA LYS A 282 -30.94 30.82 3.78
C LYS A 282 -32.14 29.90 3.91
#